data_AF-A0A1B8ZQA3-F1
#
_entry.id   AF-A0A1B8ZQA3-F1
#
_cell.length_a   1.000
_cell.length_b   1.000
_cell.length_c   1.000
_cell.angle_alpha   90.00
_cell.angle_beta   90.00
_cell.angle_gamma   90.00
#
_symmetry.space_group_name_H-M   'P 1'
#
loop_
_entity.id
_entity.type
_entity.pdbx_description
1 polymer ?
#
loop_
_entity_poly.entity_id
_entity_poly.type
_entity_poly.pdbx_seq_one_letter_code
_entity_poly.pdbx_strand_id
1 'polypeptide(L)'
;MNALSTSPDFFTKDDVNESLHKEFHLRYPHIPDDYLTFLNTFSLLTNLSDTTWFNSISDFNGTNDESAFSWNEFELQSLEALEGDSENQEKIKAFWDQHLPIILSVKNGYAYFAINVSEENFGKIYYGEEPEFEETEWVSQDFTSFIEALKNQSLHKKYLEVFSI
;
A
#
# COMPACT_ATOMS: atom_id res chain seq x y z
N MET A 1 8.48 2.20 17.70
CA MET A 1 7.14 1.62 17.91
C MET A 1 6.15 2.40 17.09
N ASN A 2 5.44 1.70 16.22
CA ASN A 2 4.47 2.27 15.29
C ASN A 2 3.08 2.41 15.93
N ALA A 3 2.21 3.26 15.39
CA ALA A 3 0.92 3.54 16.01
C ALA A 3 -0.01 2.31 16.10
N LEU A 4 0.18 1.33 15.21
CA LEU A 4 -0.62 0.12 15.10
C LEU A 4 -0.07 -1.05 15.95
N SER A 5 1.17 -0.96 16.45
CA SER A 5 1.80 -2.02 17.24
C SER A 5 1.12 -2.28 18.59
N THR A 6 0.24 -1.37 19.00
CA THR A 6 -0.57 -1.48 20.22
C THR A 6 -2.01 -1.91 19.95
N SER A 7 -2.39 -2.02 18.68
CA SER A 7 -3.71 -2.48 18.27
C SER A 7 -3.79 -4.01 18.37
N PRO A 8 -4.86 -4.57 18.96
CA PRO A 8 -5.05 -6.02 19.01
C PRO A 8 -5.33 -6.64 17.63
N ASP A 9 -5.65 -5.82 16.62
CA ASP A 9 -6.04 -6.30 15.28
C ASP A 9 -4.84 -6.55 14.35
N PHE A 10 -3.63 -6.16 14.77
CA PHE A 10 -2.42 -6.23 13.95
C PHE A 10 -1.32 -7.06 14.62
N PHE A 11 -0.62 -7.82 13.79
CA PHE A 11 0.65 -8.43 14.12
C PHE A 11 1.78 -7.57 13.54
N THR A 12 2.84 -7.35 14.31
CA THR A 12 3.99 -6.56 13.85
C THR A 12 5.32 -7.16 14.30
N LYS A 13 6.33 -7.07 13.43
CA LYS A 13 7.74 -7.27 13.77
C LYS A 13 8.46 -5.94 13.57
N ASP A 14 9.29 -5.56 14.54
CA ASP A 14 10.10 -4.33 14.46
C ASP A 14 11.17 -4.42 13.35
N ASP A 15 11.63 -3.26 12.91
CA ASP A 15 12.55 -3.09 11.78
C ASP A 15 13.98 -3.63 12.03
N VAL A 16 14.65 -3.97 10.92
CA VAL A 16 16.02 -4.45 10.82
C VAL A 16 16.95 -3.47 10.08
N ASN A 17 16.83 -2.15 10.27
CA ASN A 17 17.77 -1.13 9.75
C ASN A 17 18.08 -1.32 8.25
N GLU A 18 17.03 -1.41 7.43
CA GLU A 18 17.10 -1.46 5.97
C GLU A 18 16.73 -0.10 5.38
N SER A 19 17.24 0.21 4.18
CA SER A 19 16.94 1.45 3.46
C SER A 19 16.39 1.15 2.07
N LEU A 20 15.44 1.97 1.60
CA LEU A 20 14.91 1.87 0.25
C LEU A 20 16.02 1.95 -0.81
N HIS A 21 15.95 1.04 -1.78
CA HIS A 21 16.87 0.99 -2.91
C HIS A 21 16.65 2.17 -3.86
N LYS A 22 17.69 2.44 -4.67
CA LYS A 22 17.66 3.58 -5.61
C LYS A 22 16.56 3.42 -6.66
N GLU A 23 16.30 2.19 -7.08
CA GLU A 23 15.29 1.83 -8.07
C GLU A 23 13.89 2.26 -7.62
N PHE A 24 13.57 2.09 -6.32
CA PHE A 24 12.33 2.58 -5.75
C PHE A 24 12.22 4.11 -5.88
N HIS A 25 13.29 4.82 -5.55
CA HIS A 25 13.35 6.28 -5.67
C HIS A 25 13.38 6.80 -7.11
N LEU A 26 13.77 5.99 -8.09
CA LEU A 26 13.67 6.37 -9.50
C LEU A 26 12.21 6.49 -9.95
N ARG A 27 11.33 5.62 -9.41
CA ARG A 27 9.89 5.67 -9.68
C ARG A 27 9.17 6.67 -8.79
N TYR A 28 9.48 6.65 -7.49
CA TYR A 28 8.86 7.50 -6.48
C TYR A 28 9.92 8.41 -5.83
N PRO A 29 10.32 9.50 -6.50
CA PRO A 29 11.41 10.37 -6.02
C PRO A 29 11.05 11.14 -4.74
N HIS A 30 9.76 11.36 -4.51
CA HIS A 30 9.23 12.07 -3.37
C HIS A 30 8.07 11.28 -2.78
N ILE A 31 8.19 10.91 -1.50
CA ILE A 31 7.12 10.27 -0.73
C ILE A 31 6.89 11.09 0.56
N PRO A 32 5.69 11.06 1.15
CA PRO A 32 5.41 11.82 2.38
C PRO A 32 6.33 11.41 3.54
N ASP A 33 6.84 12.41 4.28
CA ASP A 33 7.76 12.19 5.41
C ASP A 33 7.12 11.41 6.56
N ASP A 34 5.81 11.60 6.77
CA ASP A 34 5.06 10.88 7.80
C ASP A 34 4.92 9.39 7.46
N TYR A 35 4.68 9.06 6.18
CA TYR A 35 4.73 7.69 5.70
C TYR A 35 6.14 7.10 5.79
N LEU A 36 7.17 7.82 5.35
CA LEU A 36 8.56 7.33 5.44
C LEU A 36 8.94 7.05 6.90
N THR A 37 8.57 7.94 7.83
CA THR A 37 8.80 7.73 9.27
C THR A 37 8.12 6.45 9.75
N PHE A 38 6.88 6.19 9.34
CA PHE A 38 6.17 4.96 9.68
C PHE A 38 6.78 3.71 9.02
N LEU A 39 7.19 3.80 7.76
CA LEU A 39 7.79 2.68 7.03
C LEU A 39 9.07 2.15 7.70
N ASN A 40 9.84 3.02 8.37
CA ASN A 40 11.05 2.65 9.13
C ASN A 40 10.77 2.02 10.51
N THR A 41 9.52 1.66 10.83
CA THR A 41 9.17 1.18 12.18
C THR A 41 8.81 -0.30 12.25
N PHE A 42 8.74 -0.99 11.11
CA PHE A 42 8.38 -2.40 11.05
C PHE A 42 9.10 -3.10 9.90
N SER A 43 9.39 -4.39 10.07
CA SER A 43 9.81 -5.30 9.01
C SER A 43 8.66 -6.18 8.52
N LEU A 44 7.58 -6.28 9.30
CA LEU A 44 6.35 -6.97 8.95
C LEU A 44 5.19 -6.33 9.71
N LEU A 45 4.07 -6.08 9.01
CA LEU A 45 2.84 -5.59 9.64
C LEU A 45 1.61 -6.12 8.89
N THR A 46 0.88 -7.02 9.53
CA THR A 46 -0.26 -7.75 8.94
C THR A 46 -1.47 -7.72 9.87
N ASN A 47 -2.66 -7.99 9.34
CA ASN A 47 -3.82 -8.32 10.19
C ASN A 47 -3.65 -9.74 10.77
N LEU A 48 -4.42 -10.07 11.81
CA LEU A 48 -4.30 -11.37 12.47
C LEU A 48 -4.61 -12.59 11.59
N SER A 49 -5.38 -12.40 10.51
CA SER A 49 -5.71 -13.46 9.55
C SER A 49 -4.67 -13.62 8.44
N ASP A 50 -3.62 -12.77 8.42
CA ASP A 50 -2.57 -12.76 7.39
C ASP A 50 -3.12 -12.61 5.96
N THR A 51 -4.21 -11.85 5.82
CA THR A 51 -4.89 -11.58 4.54
C THR A 51 -4.70 -10.14 4.08
N THR A 52 -4.18 -9.27 4.94
CA THR A 52 -3.98 -7.84 4.67
C THR A 52 -2.69 -7.40 5.33
N TRP A 53 -1.80 -6.77 4.57
CA TRP A 53 -0.48 -6.36 5.06
C TRP A 53 -0.04 -5.02 4.49
N PHE A 54 0.85 -4.35 5.21
CA PHE A 54 1.55 -3.17 4.71
C PHE A 54 2.82 -3.62 3.99
N ASN A 55 3.09 -3.01 2.83
CA ASN A 55 4.37 -3.17 2.16
C ASN A 55 5.49 -2.57 3.02
N SER A 56 6.49 -3.38 3.32
CA SER A 56 7.69 -3.00 4.07
C SER A 56 8.82 -2.57 3.13
N ILE A 57 9.94 -2.11 3.70
CA ILE A 57 11.13 -1.75 2.92
C ILE A 57 11.67 -2.95 2.13
N SER A 58 11.67 -4.16 2.73
CA SER A 58 12.14 -5.37 2.06
C SER A 58 11.22 -5.78 0.89
N ASP A 59 9.91 -5.54 1.01
CA ASP A 59 8.96 -5.74 -0.09
C ASP A 59 9.27 -4.80 -1.26
N PHE A 60 9.44 -3.50 -0.98
CA PHE A 60 9.80 -2.52 -2.02
C PHE A 60 11.18 -2.78 -2.65
N ASN A 61 12.12 -3.30 -1.87
CA ASN A 61 13.45 -3.67 -2.35
C ASN A 61 13.47 -4.99 -3.13
N GLY A 62 12.38 -5.77 -3.08
CA GLY A 62 12.31 -7.11 -3.68
C GLY A 62 13.22 -8.12 -2.97
N THR A 63 13.52 -7.90 -1.69
CA THR A 63 14.39 -8.76 -0.86
C THR A 63 13.59 -9.65 0.09
N ASN A 64 12.26 -9.47 0.16
CA ASN A 64 11.37 -10.32 0.94
C ASN A 64 11.00 -11.60 0.18
N ASP A 65 11.82 -12.65 0.33
CA ASP A 65 11.58 -13.97 -0.25
C ASP A 65 10.37 -14.72 0.36
N GLU A 66 9.81 -14.24 1.48
CA GLU A 66 8.66 -14.86 2.15
C GLU A 66 7.31 -14.35 1.60
N SER A 67 7.29 -13.24 0.86
CA SER A 67 6.05 -12.69 0.30
C SER A 67 5.60 -13.47 -0.93
N ALA A 68 4.36 -13.96 -0.92
CA ALA A 68 3.74 -14.59 -2.08
C ALA A 68 3.36 -13.58 -3.19
N PHE A 69 3.29 -12.30 -2.85
CA PHE A 69 2.84 -11.22 -3.73
C PHE A 69 3.89 -10.11 -3.80
N SER A 70 4.11 -9.58 -5.01
CA SER A 70 4.99 -8.42 -5.15
C SER A 70 4.32 -7.15 -4.61
N TRP A 71 5.10 -6.16 -4.18
CA TRP A 71 4.54 -4.90 -3.68
C TRP A 71 3.63 -4.18 -4.70
N ASN A 72 3.88 -4.40 -5.99
CA ASN A 72 3.12 -3.87 -7.12
C ASN A 72 2.27 -4.94 -7.84
N GLU A 73 1.87 -6.00 -7.13
CA GLU A 73 1.14 -7.14 -7.71
C GLU A 73 -0.03 -6.71 -8.61
N PHE A 74 -0.85 -5.76 -8.17
CA PHE A 74 -2.06 -5.37 -8.89
C PHE A 74 -1.76 -4.58 -10.16
N GLU A 75 -0.66 -3.82 -10.21
CA GLU A 75 -0.15 -3.27 -11.48
C GLU A 75 0.22 -4.40 -12.44
N LEU A 76 0.94 -5.43 -11.96
CA LEU A 76 1.36 -6.55 -12.80
C LEU A 76 0.15 -7.31 -13.38
N GLN A 77 -0.89 -7.53 -12.56
CA GLN A 77 -2.13 -8.17 -13.02
C GLN A 77 -2.87 -7.32 -14.06
N SER A 78 -3.00 -5.99 -13.84
CA SER A 78 -3.58 -5.08 -14.84
C SER A 78 -2.81 -5.09 -16.16
N LEU A 79 -1.47 -5.11 -16.11
CA LEU A 79 -0.61 -5.15 -17.29
C LEU A 79 -0.71 -6.48 -18.06
N GLU A 80 -0.81 -7.60 -17.35
CA GLU A 80 -1.02 -8.94 -17.93
C GLU A 80 -2.38 -9.01 -18.63
N ALA A 81 -3.45 -8.50 -18.01
CA ALA A 81 -4.79 -8.48 -18.59
C ALA A 81 -4.86 -7.66 -19.90
N LEU A 82 -3.94 -6.70 -20.08
CA LEU A 82 -3.82 -5.83 -21.26
C LEU A 82 -2.69 -6.25 -22.20
N GLU A 83 -2.24 -7.51 -22.16
CA GLU A 83 -1.18 -7.99 -23.04
C GLU A 83 -1.52 -7.73 -24.53
N GLY A 84 -0.63 -7.03 -25.22
CA GLY A 84 -0.79 -6.64 -26.62
C GLY A 84 -1.51 -5.29 -26.83
N ASP A 85 -2.01 -4.66 -25.77
CA ASP A 85 -2.59 -3.31 -25.80
C ASP A 85 -1.65 -2.28 -25.15
N SER A 86 -0.64 -1.85 -25.91
CA SER A 86 0.37 -0.92 -25.41
C SER A 86 -0.21 0.44 -24.99
N GLU A 87 -1.30 0.91 -25.61
CA GLU A 87 -1.88 2.22 -25.25
C GLU A 87 -2.48 2.16 -23.84
N ASN A 88 -3.24 1.11 -23.54
CA ASN A 88 -3.84 0.96 -22.23
C ASN A 88 -2.81 0.56 -21.16
N GLN A 89 -1.80 -0.24 -21.49
CA GLN A 89 -0.69 -0.53 -20.57
C GLN A 89 0.04 0.75 -20.11
N GLU A 90 0.24 1.73 -20.99
CA GLU A 90 0.87 3.00 -20.59
C GLU A 90 -0.05 3.83 -19.67
N LYS A 91 -1.38 3.74 -19.82
CA LYS A 91 -2.32 4.38 -18.87
C LYS A 91 -2.25 3.75 -17.49
N ILE A 92 -2.15 2.42 -17.42
CA ILE A 92 -1.95 1.68 -16.16
C ILE A 92 -0.66 2.13 -15.48
N LYS A 93 0.47 2.11 -16.19
CA LYS A 93 1.75 2.57 -15.63
C LYS A 93 1.68 4.02 -15.14
N ALA A 94 1.08 4.91 -15.94
CA ALA A 94 0.95 6.32 -15.58
C ALA A 94 0.08 6.54 -14.33
N PHE A 95 -0.92 5.68 -14.10
CA PHE A 95 -1.69 5.66 -12.87
C PHE A 95 -0.81 5.23 -11.69
N TRP A 96 -0.13 4.09 -11.79
CA TRP A 96 0.68 3.52 -10.71
C TRP A 96 1.93 4.34 -10.40
N ASP A 97 2.53 5.03 -11.38
CA ASP A 97 3.62 5.99 -11.16
C ASP A 97 3.24 7.14 -10.22
N GLN A 98 1.93 7.37 -10.04
CA GLN A 98 1.39 8.38 -9.12
C GLN A 98 0.76 7.76 -7.86
N HIS A 99 0.52 6.45 -7.82
CA HIS A 99 -0.16 5.75 -6.72
C HIS A 99 0.76 4.67 -6.16
N LEU A 100 1.49 5.01 -5.09
CA LEU A 100 2.34 4.06 -4.38
C LEU A 100 1.46 3.11 -3.54
N PRO A 101 1.40 1.80 -3.85
CA PRO A 101 0.66 0.84 -3.05
C PRO A 101 1.35 0.63 -1.70
N ILE A 102 0.65 0.93 -0.61
CA ILE A 102 1.18 0.83 0.75
C ILE A 102 0.58 -0.33 1.54
N ILE A 103 -0.61 -0.79 1.17
CA ILE A 103 -1.32 -1.92 1.80
C ILE A 103 -1.93 -2.77 0.70
N LEU A 104 -1.79 -4.08 0.82
CA LEU A 104 -2.43 -5.06 -0.05
C LEU A 104 -3.36 -5.97 0.77
N SER A 105 -4.43 -6.45 0.16
CA SER A 105 -5.39 -7.37 0.78
C SER A 105 -5.90 -8.42 -0.20
N VAL A 106 -6.08 -9.64 0.30
CA VAL A 106 -6.68 -10.79 -0.38
C VAL A 106 -7.91 -11.34 0.36
N LYS A 107 -8.43 -10.62 1.35
CA LYS A 107 -9.46 -11.15 2.28
C LYS A 107 -10.78 -11.49 1.57
N ASN A 108 -11.24 -10.64 0.66
CA ASN A 108 -12.54 -10.76 -0.02
C ASN A 108 -12.40 -10.32 -1.48
N GLY A 109 -11.48 -10.96 -2.20
CA GLY A 109 -10.96 -10.43 -3.47
C GLY A 109 -9.74 -9.55 -3.24
N TYR A 110 -9.25 -8.96 -4.31
CA TYR A 110 -8.05 -8.13 -4.29
C TYR A 110 -8.37 -6.66 -4.08
N ALA A 111 -7.74 -6.07 -3.06
CA ALA A 111 -7.89 -4.66 -2.74
C ALA A 111 -6.60 -4.07 -2.19
N TYR A 112 -6.43 -2.75 -2.30
CA TYR A 112 -5.26 -2.04 -1.81
C TYR A 112 -5.60 -0.66 -1.27
N PHE A 113 -4.66 -0.12 -0.49
CA PHE A 113 -4.57 1.32 -0.25
C PHE A 113 -3.26 1.85 -0.83
N ALA A 114 -3.34 2.99 -1.49
CA ALA A 114 -2.19 3.67 -2.07
C ALA A 114 -2.08 5.12 -1.60
N ILE A 115 -0.84 5.60 -1.47
CA ILE A 115 -0.53 7.01 -1.30
C ILE A 115 -0.36 7.61 -2.68
N ASN A 116 -1.07 8.71 -2.95
CA ASN A 116 -0.81 9.46 -4.17
C ASN A 116 0.41 10.38 -3.97
N VAL A 117 1.36 10.31 -4.91
CA VAL A 117 2.63 11.05 -4.87
C VAL A 117 2.74 12.11 -5.98
N SER A 118 1.67 12.34 -6.75
CA SER A 118 1.59 13.44 -7.70
C SER A 118 1.54 14.80 -6.97
N GLU A 119 1.96 15.87 -7.63
CA GLU A 119 1.96 17.21 -7.03
C GLU A 119 0.55 17.67 -6.59
N GLU A 120 -0.49 17.32 -7.35
CA GLU A 120 -1.87 17.76 -7.09
C GLU A 120 -2.51 17.04 -5.90
N ASN A 121 -2.16 15.77 -5.69
CA ASN A 121 -2.81 14.90 -4.72
C ASN A 121 -1.84 14.33 -3.67
N PHE A 122 -0.67 14.94 -3.54
CA PHE A 122 0.42 14.47 -2.69
C PHE A 122 -0.04 14.12 -1.27
N GLY A 123 0.25 12.89 -0.84
CA GLY A 123 -0.05 12.36 0.49
C GLY A 123 -1.45 11.80 0.67
N LYS A 124 -2.41 12.09 -0.22
CA LYS A 124 -3.77 11.57 -0.11
C LYS A 124 -3.79 10.05 -0.23
N ILE A 125 -4.67 9.41 0.53
CA ILE A 125 -4.86 7.95 0.51
C ILE A 125 -6.06 7.62 -0.37
N TYR A 126 -5.84 6.65 -1.25
CA TYR A 126 -6.84 6.08 -2.14
C TYR A 126 -7.02 4.60 -1.88
N TYR A 127 -8.23 4.11 -2.07
CA TYR A 127 -8.59 2.70 -2.03
C TYR A 127 -8.94 2.25 -3.45
N GLY A 128 -8.44 1.08 -3.85
CA GLY A 128 -8.84 0.42 -5.09
C GLY A 128 -9.06 -1.07 -4.85
N GLU A 129 -9.89 -1.69 -5.69
CA GLU A 129 -10.22 -3.10 -5.62
C GLU A 129 -10.50 -3.65 -7.02
N GLU A 130 -10.46 -4.97 -7.16
CA GLU A 130 -10.88 -5.65 -8.38
C GLU A 130 -12.36 -5.34 -8.73
N PRO A 131 -12.76 -5.39 -10.01
CA PRO A 131 -11.97 -5.80 -11.18
C PRO A 131 -11.09 -4.71 -11.79
N GLU A 132 -11.38 -3.43 -11.51
CA GLU A 132 -10.68 -2.28 -12.11
C GLU A 132 -9.88 -1.57 -11.03
N PHE A 133 -8.64 -2.02 -10.79
CA PHE A 133 -7.80 -1.51 -9.69
C PHE A 133 -7.58 0.00 -9.75
N GLU A 134 -7.54 0.56 -10.95
CA GLU A 134 -7.27 1.98 -11.19
C GLU A 134 -8.52 2.88 -11.00
N GLU A 135 -9.71 2.29 -10.82
CA GLU A 135 -10.93 3.00 -10.40
C GLU A 135 -10.94 3.17 -8.88
N THR A 136 -10.26 4.22 -8.40
CA THR A 136 -10.05 4.44 -6.97
C THR A 136 -11.00 5.41 -6.29
N GLU A 137 -11.13 5.24 -4.98
CA GLU A 137 -11.89 6.11 -4.10
C GLU A 137 -10.98 6.83 -3.11
N TRP A 138 -11.18 8.13 -2.95
CA TRP A 138 -10.45 8.91 -1.94
C TRP A 138 -10.89 8.52 -0.52
N VAL A 139 -9.92 8.20 0.33
CA VAL A 139 -10.12 7.70 1.70
C VAL A 139 -9.72 8.73 2.76
N SER A 140 -8.56 9.36 2.59
CA SER A 140 -7.97 10.25 3.60
C SER A 140 -7.11 11.33 2.96
N GLN A 141 -7.00 12.48 3.63
CA GLN A 141 -6.22 13.61 3.15
C GLN A 141 -4.70 13.40 3.27
N ASP A 142 -4.27 12.59 4.23
CA ASP A 142 -2.87 12.27 4.48
C ASP A 142 -2.73 10.91 5.21
N PHE A 143 -1.48 10.42 5.27
CA PHE A 143 -1.15 9.12 5.87
C PHE A 143 -1.37 9.11 7.39
N THR A 144 -0.96 10.17 8.08
CA THR A 144 -1.16 10.30 9.54
C THR A 144 -2.64 10.19 9.91
N SER A 145 -3.51 10.96 9.25
CA SER A 145 -4.96 10.95 9.45
C SER A 145 -5.57 9.58 9.14
N PHE A 146 -5.06 8.89 8.12
CA PHE A 146 -5.49 7.54 7.78
C PHE A 146 -5.18 6.53 8.88
N ILE A 147 -3.95 6.55 9.41
CA ILE A 147 -3.54 5.66 10.50
C ILE A 147 -4.29 5.97 11.80
N GLU A 148 -4.51 7.25 12.13
CA GLU A 148 -5.33 7.65 13.27
C GLU A 148 -6.77 7.15 13.12
N ALA A 149 -7.37 7.29 11.94
CA ALA A 149 -8.72 6.83 11.68
C ALA A 149 -8.83 5.29 11.71
N LEU A 150 -7.81 4.58 11.22
CA LEU A 150 -7.73 3.12 11.30
C LEU A 150 -7.66 2.65 12.76
N LYS A 151 -6.77 3.26 13.55
CA LYS A 151 -6.61 2.97 14.98
C LYS A 151 -7.89 3.25 15.78
N ASN A 152 -8.57 4.35 15.47
CA ASN A 152 -9.80 4.76 16.15
C ASN A 152 -11.06 4.08 15.60
N GLN A 153 -10.92 3.17 14.63
CA GLN A 153 -12.05 2.49 13.98
C GLN A 153 -13.08 3.48 13.41
N SER A 154 -12.60 4.60 12.85
CA SER A 154 -13.42 5.71 12.36
C SER A 154 -13.40 5.87 10.83
N LEU A 155 -12.68 5.01 10.11
CA LEU A 155 -12.80 4.91 8.65
C LEU A 155 -14.20 4.41 8.27
N HIS A 156 -14.60 4.65 7.01
CA HIS A 156 -15.82 4.07 6.49
C HIS A 156 -15.79 2.54 6.64
N LYS A 157 -16.94 1.94 7.01
CA LYS A 157 -17.06 0.51 7.37
C LYS A 157 -16.39 -0.43 6.37
N LYS A 158 -16.59 -0.18 5.07
CA LYS A 158 -16.00 -0.99 4.00
C LYS A 158 -14.48 -1.07 4.06
N TYR A 159 -13.80 0.02 4.41
CA TYR A 159 -12.34 0.06 4.54
C TYR A 159 -11.86 -0.67 5.79
N LEU A 160 -12.61 -0.59 6.90
CA LEU A 160 -12.30 -1.34 8.12
C LEU A 160 -12.49 -2.85 7.93
N GLU A 161 -13.47 -3.26 7.11
CA GLU A 161 -13.71 -4.67 6.81
C GLU A 161 -12.51 -5.36 6.15
N VAL A 162 -11.67 -4.61 5.42
CA VAL A 162 -10.40 -5.10 4.83
C VAL A 162 -9.41 -5.60 5.90
N PHE A 163 -9.40 -4.98 7.08
CA PHE A 163 -8.48 -5.32 8.17
C PHE A 163 -9.07 -6.29 9.20
N SER A 164 -10.38 -6.50 9.15
CA SER A 164 -11.07 -7.37 10.11
C SER A 164 -10.55 -8.81 10.07
N ILE A 165 -10.85 -9.60 11.09
CA ILE A 165 -10.55 -11.05 11.17
C ILE A 165 -11.54 -11.84 10.33
#